data_AF-W1XQM7-F1
#
_entry.id   AF-W1XQM7-F1
#
_cell.length_a   1.000
_cell.length_b   1.000
_cell.length_c   1.000
_cell.angle_alpha   90.00
_cell.angle_beta   90.00
_cell.angle_gamma   90.00
#
_symmetry.space_group_name_H-M   'P 1'
#
loop_
_entity.id
_entity.type
_entity.pdbx_description
1 polymer ?
#
loop_
_entity_poly.entity_id
_entity_poly.type
_entity_poly.pdbx_seq_one_letter_code
_entity_poly.pdbx_strand_id
1 'polypeptide(L)' 'MSAETINGARIVLETLHRLGVTDMFGYPGGAVIPIYDEIYSFPEIKHY' A
#
# COMPACT_ATOMS: atom_id res chain seq x y z
N MET A 1 -11.16 -14.09 -16.81
CA MET A 1 -10.13 -13.74 -15.83
C MET A 1 -10.83 -13.47 -14.51
N SER A 2 -10.63 -14.29 -13.49
CA SER A 2 -11.11 -13.96 -12.14
C SER A 2 -10.21 -12.85 -11.59
N ALA A 3 -10.79 -11.73 -11.17
CA ALA A 3 -10.04 -10.75 -10.40
C ALA A 3 -9.60 -11.40 -9.09
N GLU A 4 -8.30 -11.34 -8.79
CA GLU A 4 -7.80 -11.77 -7.49
C GLU A 4 -8.39 -10.85 -6.41
N THR A 5 -9.01 -11.44 -5.39
CA THR A 5 -9.52 -10.68 -4.25
C THR A 5 -8.35 -10.27 -3.38
N ILE A 6 -8.04 -8.97 -3.37
CA ILE A 6 -7.01 -8.37 -2.52
C ILE A 6 -7.64 -7.59 -1.36
N ASN A 7 -6.87 -7.37 -0.29
CA ASN A 7 -7.34 -6.61 0.87
C ASN A 7 -7.37 -5.08 0.58
N GLY A 8 -8.02 -4.31 1.46
CA GLY A 8 -8.17 -2.87 1.29
C GLY A 8 -6.84 -2.10 1.28
N ALA A 9 -5.86 -2.51 2.09
CA ALA A 9 -4.54 -1.88 2.12
C ALA A 9 -3.80 -2.06 0.78
N ARG A 10 -3.87 -3.27 0.20
CA ARG A 10 -3.32 -3.57 -1.12
C ARG A 10 -3.98 -2.71 -2.20
N ILE A 11 -5.31 -2.55 -2.15
CA ILE A 11 -6.05 -1.69 -3.09
C ILE A 11 -5.52 -0.25 -3.04
N VAL A 12 -5.27 0.28 -1.83
CA VAL A 12 -4.73 1.64 -1.65
C VAL A 12 -3.34 1.75 -2.28
N LEU A 13 -2.43 0.83 -1.97
CA LEU A 13 -1.04 0.86 -2.49
C LEU A 13 -1.00 0.70 -4.02
N GLU A 14 -1.78 -0.23 -4.58
CA GLU A 14 -1.93 -0.42 -6.04
C GLU A 14 -2.45 0.86 -6.72
N THR A 15 -3.42 1.54 -6.09
CA THR A 15 -3.98 2.78 -6.62
C THR A 15 -2.93 3.88 -6.66
N LEU A 16 -2.17 4.05 -5.58
CA LEU A 16 -1.10 5.05 -5.50
C LEU A 16 0.02 4.76 -6.51
N HIS A 17 0.44 3.51 -6.62
CA HIS A 17 1.44 3.09 -7.60
C HIS A 17 0.99 3.37 -9.03
N ARG A 18 -0.27 3.05 -9.39
CA ARG A 18 -0.84 3.35 -10.72
C ARG A 18 -0.93 4.83 -11.03
N LEU A 19 -1.03 5.67 -10.00
CA LEU A 19 -0.97 7.13 -10.11
C LEU A 19 0.47 7.67 -10.19
N GLY A 20 1.48 6.79 -10.16
CA GLY A 20 2.90 7.14 -10.27
C GLY A 20 3.56 7.52 -8.94
N VAL A 21 2.93 7.21 -7.80
CA VAL A 21 3.54 7.43 -6.49
C VAL A 21 4.60 6.35 -6.25
N THR A 22 5.82 6.77 -5.93
CA THR A 22 6.97 5.89 -5.65
C THR A 22 7.50 6.02 -4.22
N ASP A 23 7.17 7.10 -3.52
CA ASP A 23 7.73 7.44 -2.22
C ASP A 23 6.60 7.86 -1.27
N MET A 24 6.57 7.30 -0.07
CA MET A 24 5.56 7.59 0.95
C MET A 24 6.23 7.89 2.28
N PHE A 25 5.77 8.96 2.93
CA PHE A 25 6.13 9.32 4.30
C PHE A 25 4.89 9.22 5.17
N GLY A 26 5.02 8.62 6.34
CA GLY A 26 3.90 8.53 7.25
C GLY A 26 4.31 7.99 8.60
N TYR A 27 3.59 8.40 9.64
CA TYR A 27 3.77 7.91 10.99
C TYR A 27 2.72 6.85 11.36
N PRO A 28 3.13 5.67 11.88
CA PRO A 28 2.20 4.59 12.17
C PRO A 28 1.21 4.96 13.28
N GLY A 29 -0.02 4.47 13.16
CA GLY A 29 -1.09 4.60 14.15
C GLY A 29 -2.12 3.49 13.98
N GLY A 30 -2.88 3.18 15.05
CA GLY A 30 -3.71 1.96 15.12
C GLY A 30 -4.65 1.74 13.92
N ALA A 31 -5.26 2.81 13.40
CA ALA A 31 -6.19 2.72 12.28
C ALA A 31 -5.52 2.43 10.93
N VAL A 32 -4.24 2.79 10.77
CA VAL A 32 -3.50 2.67 9.50
C VAL A 32 -2.52 1.50 9.48
N ILE A 33 -2.40 0.73 10.57
CA ILE A 33 -1.53 -0.45 10.67
C ILE A 33 -1.65 -1.37 9.44
N PRO A 34 -2.85 -1.71 8.91
CA PRO A 34 -2.94 -2.59 7.74
C PRO A 34 -2.20 -2.09 6.50
N ILE A 35 -2.07 -0.77 6.32
CA ILE A 35 -1.30 -0.18 5.22
C ILE A 35 0.20 -0.37 5.46
N TYR A 36 0.65 -0.19 6.70
CA TYR A 36 2.04 -0.41 7.07
C TYR A 36 2.43 -1.89 7.00
N ASP A 37 1.53 -2.81 7.34
CA ASP A 37 1.80 -4.24 7.20
C ASP A 37 1.96 -4.62 5.72
N GLU A 38 1.11 -4.08 4.84
CA GLU A 38 1.13 -4.37 3.41
C GLU A 38 2.29 -3.68 2.68
N ILE A 39 2.67 -2.45 3.06
CA ILE A 39 3.70 -1.67 2.34
C ILE A 39 5.08 -2.35 2.37
N TYR A 40 5.38 -3.14 3.42
CA TYR A 40 6.61 -3.94 3.47
C TYR A 40 6.65 -5.07 2.42
N SER A 41 5.49 -5.48 1.91
CA SER A 41 5.34 -6.47 0.82
C SER A 41 5.05 -5.82 -0.54
N PHE A 42 5.22 -4.49 -0.63
CA PHE A 42 4.91 -3.69 -1.82
C PHE A 42 6.13 -2.85 -2.23
N PRO A 43 7.14 -3.46 -2.91
CA PRO A 43 8.42 -2.81 -3.20
C PRO A 43 8.34 -1.63 -4.16
N GLU A 44 7.22 -1.45 -4.86
CA GLU A 44 7.01 -0.36 -5.81
C GLU A 44 6.81 1.01 -5.13
N ILE A 45 6.52 1.02 -3.82
CA ILE A 45 6.46 2.24 -3.00
C ILE A 45 7.48 2.13 -1.88
N LYS A 46 8.42 3.07 -1.84
CA LYS A 46 9.38 3.19 -0.77
C LYS A 46 8.79 3.99 0.39
N HIS A 47 8.74 3.37 1.57
CA HIS A 47 8.37 4.03 2.81
C HIS A 47 9.61 4.51 3.59
N TYR A 48 9.50 5.67 4.25
CA TYR A 48 10.56 6.32 5.04
C TYR A 48 10.11 6.57 6.49
#